data_AF-A0A432WBN6-F1
#
_entry.id   AF-A0A432WBN6-F1
#
_cell.length_a   1.000
_cell.length_b   1.000
_cell.length_c   1.000
_cell.angle_alpha   90.00
_cell.angle_beta   90.00
_cell.angle_gamma   90.00
#
_symmetry.space_group_name_H-M   'P 1'
#
loop_
_entity.id
_entity.type
_entity.pdbx_description
1 polymer ?
#
loop_
_entity_poly.entity_id
_entity_poly.type
_entity_poly.pdbx_seq_one_letter_code
_entity_poly.pdbx_strand_id
1 'polypeptide(L)'
;MKNDDLDELSALWQEQAPKAQLNLTDLQRKYRKHRWLMRFNLVIEPMLLVIVTSLAVWGLLSGETLHKTLWIAVLVIWGWVLFVPLTVSRWRSFRLMKSKSLRESVDDHIHLLDQEILRWRLSFYATGTLLVVLLALTVWTFISELHAYPLWVEMIVFAGLILLMAFFRKRRQACEVLRESFMQ
;
A
#
# COMPACT_ATOMS: atom_id res chain seq x y z
N MET A 1 57.85 17.18 -2.59
CA MET A 1 56.81 16.35 -3.24
C MET A 1 56.93 16.55 -4.72
N LYS A 2 57.03 15.47 -5.50
CA LYS A 2 57.11 15.55 -6.96
C LYS A 2 55.69 15.76 -7.50
N ASN A 3 55.54 16.58 -8.54
CA ASN A 3 54.23 16.83 -9.16
C ASN A 3 53.57 15.54 -9.66
N ASP A 4 54.37 14.53 -9.99
CA ASP A 4 53.89 13.22 -10.45
C ASP A 4 53.01 12.51 -9.40
N ASP A 5 53.29 12.67 -8.10
CA ASP A 5 52.49 12.08 -7.02
C ASP A 5 51.11 12.76 -6.88
N LEU A 6 51.01 14.06 -7.24
CA LEU A 6 49.76 14.82 -7.18
C LEU A 6 48.84 14.48 -8.34
N ASP A 7 49.40 14.26 -9.54
CA ASP A 7 48.63 13.81 -10.69
C ASP A 7 48.12 12.37 -10.49
N GLU A 8 48.93 11.49 -9.90
CA GLU A 8 48.52 10.13 -9.52
C GLU A 8 47.43 10.12 -8.43
N LEU A 9 47.56 10.97 -7.39
CA LEU A 9 46.50 11.16 -6.39
C LEU A 9 45.22 11.75 -6.99
N SER A 10 45.34 12.68 -7.95
CA SER A 10 44.19 13.26 -8.66
C SER A 10 43.50 12.24 -9.57
N ALA A 11 44.29 11.37 -10.21
CA ALA A 11 43.80 10.27 -11.04
C ALA A 11 43.09 9.22 -10.17
N LEU A 12 43.66 8.85 -9.02
CA LEU A 12 43.03 7.94 -8.05
C LEU A 12 41.74 8.54 -7.43
N TRP A 13 41.70 9.85 -7.23
CA TRP A 13 40.49 10.56 -6.80
C TRP A 13 39.40 10.60 -7.89
N GLN A 14 39.79 10.65 -9.17
CA GLN A 14 38.86 10.64 -10.30
C GLN A 14 38.43 9.22 -10.71
N GLU A 15 39.29 8.21 -10.54
CA GLU A 15 38.99 6.80 -10.83
C GLU A 15 37.99 6.17 -9.84
N GLN A 16 37.83 6.73 -8.63
CA GLN A 16 36.82 6.27 -7.67
C GLN A 16 35.38 6.74 -7.96
N ALA A 17 35.13 7.39 -9.10
CA ALA A 17 33.78 7.82 -9.44
C ALA A 17 33.21 7.19 -10.73
N PRO A 18 33.02 5.86 -10.83
CA PRO A 18 31.86 5.35 -11.52
C PRO A 18 30.69 5.37 -10.53
N LYS A 19 30.32 6.55 -10.02
CA LYS A 19 28.94 6.68 -9.53
C LYS A 19 28.12 6.58 -10.79
N ALA A 20 27.55 5.39 -11.04
CA ALA A 20 26.57 5.13 -12.08
C ALA A 20 25.77 6.41 -12.25
N GLN A 21 25.77 6.98 -13.46
CA GLN A 21 24.95 8.15 -13.75
C GLN A 21 23.50 7.70 -13.56
N LEU A 22 23.00 7.70 -12.32
CA LEU A 22 21.59 7.58 -12.02
C LEU A 22 20.97 8.67 -12.87
N ASN A 23 20.14 8.27 -13.83
CA ASN A 23 19.38 9.22 -14.64
C ASN A 23 18.45 9.99 -13.70
N LEU A 24 18.96 11.10 -13.15
CA LEU A 24 18.28 11.92 -12.14
C LEU A 24 16.91 12.39 -12.66
N THR A 25 16.80 12.58 -13.97
CA THR A 25 15.56 12.91 -14.68
C THR A 25 14.52 11.79 -14.59
N ASP A 26 14.92 10.53 -14.79
CA ASP A 26 14.04 9.36 -14.67
C ASP A 26 13.64 9.10 -13.21
N LEU A 27 14.57 9.26 -12.28
CA LEU A 27 14.28 9.17 -10.84
C LEU A 27 13.31 10.26 -10.38
N GLN A 28 13.51 11.50 -10.83
CA GLN A 28 12.57 12.59 -10.54
C GLN A 28 11.18 12.33 -11.12
N ARG A 29 11.08 11.71 -12.30
CA ARG A 29 9.80 11.36 -12.92
C ARG A 29 9.10 10.24 -12.13
N LYS A 30 9.83 9.18 -11.78
CA LYS A 30 9.33 8.07 -10.93
C LYS A 30 8.89 8.59 -9.57
N TYR A 31 9.68 9.47 -8.96
CA TYR A 31 9.37 10.13 -7.69
C TYR A 31 8.10 10.97 -7.75
N ARG A 32 7.94 11.83 -8.76
CA ARG A 32 6.70 12.62 -8.94
C ARG A 32 5.47 11.73 -9.06
N LYS A 33 5.58 10.64 -9.83
CA LYS A 33 4.49 9.67 -9.98
C LYS A 33 4.16 8.97 -8.66
N HIS A 34 5.17 8.56 -7.90
CA HIS A 34 5.00 7.93 -6.59
C HIS A 34 4.36 8.90 -5.57
N ARG A 35 4.84 10.14 -5.50
CA ARG A 35 4.28 11.19 -4.65
C ARG A 35 2.81 11.47 -4.98
N TRP A 36 2.46 11.51 -6.27
CA TRP A 36 1.08 11.70 -6.71
C TRP A 36 0.18 10.52 -6.31
N LEU A 37 0.65 9.28 -6.50
CA LEU A 37 -0.07 8.08 -6.08
C LEU A 37 -0.28 8.03 -4.56
N MET A 38 0.76 8.37 -3.77
CA MET A 38 0.63 8.39 -2.32
C MET A 38 -0.40 9.43 -1.86
N ARG A 39 -0.41 10.62 -2.50
CA ARG A 39 -1.41 11.67 -2.22
C ARG A 39 -2.83 11.20 -2.59
N PHE A 40 -2.99 10.55 -3.73
CA PHE A 40 -4.28 10.01 -4.18
C PHE A 40 -4.82 8.97 -3.19
N ASN A 41 -3.99 8.02 -2.79
CA ASN A 41 -4.39 6.99 -1.83
C ASN A 41 -4.72 7.58 -0.45
N LEU A 42 -3.95 8.57 0.01
CA LEU A 42 -4.18 9.25 1.28
C LEU A 42 -5.56 9.91 1.38
N VAL A 43 -6.15 10.31 0.25
CA VAL A 43 -7.49 10.91 0.19
C VAL A 43 -8.57 9.85 -0.04
N ILE A 44 -8.31 8.88 -0.92
CA ILE A 44 -9.31 7.87 -1.27
C ILE A 44 -9.57 6.88 -0.14
N GLU A 45 -8.54 6.44 0.57
CA GLU A 45 -8.71 5.48 1.66
C GLU A 45 -9.66 5.96 2.76
N PRO A 46 -9.50 7.17 3.34
CA PRO A 46 -10.46 7.66 4.32
C PRO A 46 -11.84 7.93 3.70
N MET A 47 -11.91 8.36 2.43
CA MET A 47 -13.20 8.55 1.76
C MET A 47 -13.97 7.24 1.62
N LEU A 48 -13.31 6.15 1.19
CA LEU A 48 -13.91 4.82 1.11
C LEU A 48 -14.37 4.33 2.48
N LEU A 49 -13.55 4.55 3.52
CA LEU A 49 -13.89 4.17 4.88
C LEU A 49 -15.14 4.89 5.40
N VAL A 50 -15.28 6.19 5.09
CA VAL A 50 -16.49 6.96 5.40
C VAL A 50 -17.70 6.43 4.63
N ILE A 51 -17.56 6.11 3.34
CA ILE A 51 -18.64 5.55 2.51
C ILE A 51 -19.09 4.18 3.05
N VAL A 52 -18.15 3.29 3.38
CA VAL A 52 -18.49 1.96 3.93
C VAL A 52 -19.17 2.11 5.30
N THR A 53 -18.68 3.03 6.12
CA THR A 53 -19.30 3.30 7.43
C THR A 53 -20.70 3.91 7.29
N SER A 54 -20.93 4.80 6.33
CA SER A 54 -22.27 5.38 6.12
C SER A 54 -23.26 4.36 5.57
N LEU A 55 -22.84 3.50 4.65
CA LEU A 55 -23.65 2.38 4.17
C LEU A 55 -24.00 1.41 5.31
N ALA A 56 -23.06 1.18 6.22
CA ALA A 56 -23.30 0.36 7.40
C ALA A 56 -24.36 0.96 8.33
N VAL A 57 -24.26 2.26 8.63
CA VAL A 57 -25.26 2.98 9.43
C VAL A 57 -26.62 2.97 8.75
N TRP A 58 -26.66 3.15 7.43
CA TRP A 58 -27.90 3.06 6.66
C TRP A 58 -28.56 1.67 6.75
N GLY A 59 -27.76 0.60 6.63
CA GLY A 59 -28.23 -0.77 6.80
C GLY A 59 -28.81 -1.03 8.19
N LEU A 60 -28.17 -0.49 9.23
CA LEU A 60 -28.68 -0.54 10.61
C LEU A 60 -30.05 0.14 10.76
N LEU A 61 -30.20 1.34 10.18
CA LEU A 61 -31.43 2.11 10.25
C LEU A 61 -32.59 1.46 9.47
N SER A 62 -32.27 0.66 8.45
CA SER A 62 -33.26 -0.04 7.62
C SER A 62 -33.88 -1.26 8.31
N GLY A 63 -33.47 -1.59 9.54
CA GLY A 63 -34.04 -2.69 10.32
C GLY A 63 -33.66 -4.07 9.78
N GLU A 64 -32.47 -4.21 9.18
CA GLU A 64 -32.00 -5.50 8.71
C GLU A 64 -31.86 -6.52 9.86
N THR A 65 -31.90 -7.81 9.50
CA THR A 65 -31.77 -8.91 10.48
C THR A 65 -30.50 -8.75 11.33
N LEU A 66 -30.60 -9.10 12.61
CA LEU A 66 -29.48 -9.01 13.57
C LEU A 66 -28.19 -9.62 13.03
N HIS A 67 -28.30 -10.73 12.30
CA HIS A 67 -27.16 -11.39 11.67
C HIS A 67 -26.45 -10.50 10.62
N LYS A 68 -27.20 -9.87 9.71
CA LYS A 68 -26.64 -8.96 8.68
C LYS A 68 -26.01 -7.72 9.31
N THR A 69 -26.69 -7.16 10.29
CA THR A 69 -26.22 -6.04 11.10
C THR A 69 -24.88 -6.33 11.79
N LEU A 70 -24.77 -7.48 12.46
CA LEU A 70 -23.55 -7.88 13.16
C LEU A 70 -22.39 -8.12 12.16
N TRP A 71 -22.70 -8.66 10.98
CA TRP A 71 -21.73 -8.83 9.90
C TRP A 71 -21.15 -7.52 9.40
N ILE A 72 -22.03 -6.58 9.08
CA ILE A 72 -21.64 -5.25 8.62
C ILE A 72 -20.78 -4.57 9.69
N ALA A 73 -21.13 -4.68 10.98
CA ALA A 73 -20.34 -4.12 12.07
C ALA A 73 -18.93 -4.72 12.15
N VAL A 74 -18.79 -6.05 12.03
CA VAL A 74 -17.47 -6.72 12.01
C VAL A 74 -16.63 -6.25 10.82
N LEU A 75 -17.20 -6.16 9.62
CA LEU A 75 -16.49 -5.67 8.43
C LEU A 75 -16.05 -4.22 8.56
N VAL A 76 -16.90 -3.37 9.14
CA VAL A 76 -16.57 -1.96 9.42
C VAL A 76 -15.43 -1.89 10.43
N ILE A 77 -15.52 -2.57 11.57
CA ILE A 77 -14.46 -2.60 12.59
C ILE A 77 -13.14 -3.09 11.99
N TRP A 78 -13.19 -4.18 11.22
CA TRP A 78 -12.02 -4.73 10.52
C TRP A 78 -11.41 -3.71 9.56
N GLY A 79 -12.26 -3.01 8.81
CA GLY A 79 -11.87 -1.90 7.96
C GLY A 79 -11.15 -0.80 8.75
N TRP A 80 -11.73 -0.32 9.84
CA TRP A 80 -11.13 0.68 10.71
C TRP A 80 -9.75 0.25 11.27
N VAL A 81 -9.66 -0.97 11.80
CA VAL A 81 -8.43 -1.51 12.39
C VAL A 81 -7.30 -1.61 11.37
N LEU A 82 -7.60 -1.91 10.11
CA LEU A 82 -6.58 -1.99 9.06
C LEU A 82 -6.26 -0.64 8.42
N PHE A 83 -7.28 0.12 8.06
CA PHE A 83 -7.11 1.33 7.25
C PHE A 83 -6.55 2.49 8.08
N VAL A 84 -6.92 2.65 9.36
CA VAL A 84 -6.41 3.77 10.17
C VAL A 84 -4.89 3.73 10.33
N PRO A 85 -4.27 2.60 10.76
CA PRO A 85 -2.81 2.53 10.84
C PRO A 85 -2.12 2.76 9.49
N LEU A 86 -2.71 2.24 8.40
CA LEU A 86 -2.18 2.44 7.04
C LEU A 86 -2.21 3.91 6.61
N THR A 87 -3.33 4.60 6.83
CA THR A 87 -3.48 6.02 6.48
C THR A 87 -2.57 6.91 7.32
N VAL A 88 -2.45 6.66 8.63
CA VAL A 88 -1.52 7.40 9.51
C VAL A 88 -0.07 7.19 9.09
N SER A 89 0.29 5.94 8.79
CA SER A 89 1.62 5.59 8.30
C SER A 89 1.94 6.34 7.00
N ARG A 90 1.02 6.33 6.02
CA ARG A 90 1.16 7.04 4.74
C ARG A 90 1.22 8.55 4.90
N TRP A 91 0.44 9.13 5.80
CA TRP A 91 0.50 10.55 6.14
C TRP A 91 1.89 10.95 6.61
N ARG A 92 2.48 10.16 7.53
CA ARG A 92 3.83 10.41 8.04
C ARG A 92 4.89 10.34 6.94
N SER A 93 4.80 9.35 6.05
CA SER A 93 5.67 9.22 4.88
C SER A 93 5.54 10.40 3.91
N PHE A 94 4.31 10.83 3.64
CA PHE A 94 4.05 11.98 2.77
C PHE A 94 4.63 13.28 3.34
N ARG A 95 4.52 13.48 4.66
CA ARG A 95 5.08 14.64 5.34
C ARG A 95 6.60 14.69 5.23
N LEU A 96 7.28 13.55 5.39
CA LEU A 96 8.74 13.43 5.23
C LEU A 96 9.18 13.78 3.80
N MET A 97 8.45 13.28 2.78
CA MET A 97 8.72 13.61 1.37
C MET A 97 8.48 15.09 1.03
N LYS A 98 7.65 15.81 1.77
CA LYS A 98 7.42 17.25 1.55
C LYS A 98 8.56 18.10 2.12
N SER A 99 9.22 17.67 3.19
CA SER A 99 10.17 18.48 3.95
C SER A 99 11.63 18.40 3.48
N LYS A 100 12.04 17.36 2.75
CA LYS A 100 13.44 17.14 2.37
C LYS A 100 13.65 17.09 0.86
N SER A 101 14.81 17.58 0.40
CA SER A 101 15.23 17.49 -1.00
C SER A 101 15.64 16.05 -1.35
N LEU A 102 15.41 15.63 -2.60
CA LEU A 102 15.68 14.25 -3.07
C LEU A 102 17.16 13.85 -2.92
N ARG A 103 18.08 14.84 -2.98
CA ARG A 103 19.54 14.64 -2.93
C ARG A 103 20.07 14.43 -1.51
N GLU A 104 19.43 15.02 -0.50
CA GLU A 104 19.85 14.91 0.91
C GLU A 104 19.23 13.72 1.64
N SER A 105 18.32 12.98 0.99
CA SER A 105 17.43 12.04 1.70
C SER A 105 17.21 10.71 0.96
N VAL A 106 18.19 10.26 0.17
CA VAL A 106 18.11 8.96 -0.52
C VAL A 106 17.88 7.81 0.48
N ASP A 107 18.61 7.80 1.61
CA ASP A 107 18.42 6.80 2.66
C ASP A 107 17.03 6.86 3.29
N ASP A 108 16.51 8.07 3.54
CA ASP A 108 15.13 8.24 4.00
C ASP A 108 14.14 7.72 2.96
N HIS A 109 14.41 7.87 1.65
CA HIS A 109 13.55 7.38 0.59
C HIS A 109 13.57 5.85 0.47
N ILE A 110 14.73 5.22 0.65
CA ILE A 110 14.83 3.76 0.73
C ILE A 110 14.01 3.25 1.92
N HIS A 111 14.14 3.90 3.08
CA HIS A 111 13.34 3.55 4.26
C HIS A 111 11.83 3.77 4.04
N LEU A 112 11.44 4.83 3.32
CA LEU A 112 10.04 5.07 2.95
C LEU A 112 9.50 4.01 1.99
N LEU A 113 10.31 3.54 1.03
CA LEU A 113 9.96 2.44 0.14
C LEU A 113 9.82 1.12 0.91
N ASP A 114 10.68 0.86 1.90
CA ASP A 114 10.58 -0.32 2.77
C ASP A 114 9.29 -0.30 3.59
N GLN A 115 8.92 0.86 4.13
CA GLN A 115 7.62 1.04 4.78
C GLN A 115 6.46 0.82 3.82
N GLU A 116 6.54 1.29 2.57
CA GLU A 116 5.52 1.10 1.55
C GLU A 116 5.37 -0.40 1.19
N ILE A 117 6.48 -1.14 1.04
CA ILE A 117 6.49 -2.59 0.78
C ILE A 117 5.82 -3.34 1.94
N LEU A 118 6.16 -3.00 3.18
CA LEU A 118 5.54 -3.58 4.37
C LEU A 118 4.03 -3.31 4.41
N ARG A 119 3.59 -2.10 4.04
CA ARG A 119 2.14 -1.78 3.94
C ARG A 119 1.45 -2.64 2.90
N TRP A 120 2.00 -2.78 1.69
CA TRP A 120 1.41 -3.64 0.66
C TRP A 120 1.36 -5.11 1.09
N ARG A 121 2.38 -5.56 1.82
CA ARG A 121 2.42 -6.91 2.40
C ARG A 121 1.34 -7.09 3.47
N LEU A 122 1.17 -6.11 4.35
CA LEU A 122 0.11 -6.13 5.37
C LEU A 122 -1.27 -6.14 4.71
N SER A 123 -1.53 -5.27 3.72
CA SER A 123 -2.79 -5.25 2.97
C SER A 123 -3.07 -6.58 2.28
N PHE A 124 -2.05 -7.21 1.68
CA PHE A 124 -2.19 -8.53 1.06
C PHE A 124 -2.62 -9.61 2.06
N TYR A 125 -1.92 -9.72 3.20
CA TYR A 125 -2.27 -10.71 4.22
C TYR A 125 -3.63 -10.42 4.82
N ALA A 126 -3.94 -9.17 5.10
CA ALA A 126 -5.23 -8.77 5.68
C ALA A 126 -6.40 -9.08 4.74
N THR A 127 -6.27 -8.81 3.44
CA THR A 127 -7.26 -9.21 2.43
C THR A 127 -7.34 -10.72 2.28
N GLY A 128 -6.21 -11.44 2.37
CA GLY A 128 -6.19 -12.90 2.38
C GLY A 128 -6.91 -13.49 3.60
N THR A 129 -6.69 -12.95 4.79
CA THR A 129 -7.41 -13.37 6.00
C THR A 129 -8.91 -13.09 5.87
N LEU A 130 -9.29 -11.92 5.36
CA LEU A 130 -10.69 -11.59 5.09
C LEU A 130 -11.31 -12.58 4.09
N LEU A 131 -10.59 -12.94 3.03
CA LEU A 131 -11.03 -13.92 2.03
C LEU A 131 -11.29 -15.29 2.66
N VAL A 132 -10.36 -15.78 3.50
CA VAL A 132 -10.49 -17.08 4.19
C VAL A 132 -11.68 -17.07 5.15
N VAL A 133 -11.83 -15.99 5.92
CA VAL A 133 -12.96 -15.83 6.85
C VAL A 133 -14.27 -15.82 6.07
N LEU A 134 -14.39 -15.02 5.01
CA LEU A 134 -15.59 -14.97 4.17
C LEU A 134 -15.92 -16.32 3.55
N LEU A 135 -14.91 -17.06 3.07
CA LEU A 135 -15.10 -18.39 2.50
C LEU A 135 -15.63 -19.39 3.54
N ALA A 136 -15.03 -19.42 4.74
CA ALA A 136 -15.49 -20.31 5.82
C ALA A 136 -16.96 -20.03 6.19
N LEU A 137 -17.34 -18.75 6.18
CA LEU A 137 -18.68 -18.31 6.51
C LEU A 137 -19.70 -18.60 5.42
N THR A 138 -19.32 -18.45 4.14
CA THR A 138 -20.21 -18.83 3.03
C THR A 138 -20.47 -20.32 3.02
N VAL A 139 -19.44 -21.12 3.30
CA VAL A 139 -19.61 -22.57 3.46
C VAL A 139 -20.54 -22.88 4.63
N TRP A 140 -20.38 -22.19 5.77
CA TRP A 140 -21.26 -22.36 6.92
C TRP A 140 -22.72 -22.02 6.59
N THR A 141 -22.99 -20.85 5.99
CA THR A 141 -24.36 -20.42 5.65
C THR A 141 -24.98 -21.25 4.53
N PHE A 142 -24.16 -21.85 3.65
CA PHE A 142 -24.60 -22.83 2.66
C PHE A 142 -25.06 -24.12 3.32
N ILE A 143 -24.28 -24.66 4.26
CA ILE A 143 -24.62 -25.89 4.98
C ILE A 143 -25.86 -25.68 5.86
N SER A 144 -25.99 -24.51 6.49
CA SER A 144 -27.09 -24.20 7.42
C SER A 144 -28.36 -23.67 6.75
N GLU A 145 -28.43 -23.67 5.42
CA GLU A 145 -29.56 -23.13 4.61
C GLU A 145 -29.96 -21.67 4.94
N LEU A 146 -29.09 -20.91 5.61
CA LEU A 146 -29.33 -19.53 6.05
C LEU A 146 -28.79 -18.52 5.03
N HIS A 147 -29.08 -18.76 3.75
CA HIS A 147 -28.58 -17.90 2.67
C HIS A 147 -29.23 -16.52 2.73
N ALA A 148 -28.43 -15.53 3.14
CA ALA A 148 -28.86 -14.15 3.32
C ALA A 148 -28.82 -13.32 2.02
N TYR A 149 -28.03 -13.77 1.05
CA TYR A 149 -27.76 -13.10 -0.23
C TYR A 149 -27.74 -14.13 -1.37
N PRO A 150 -28.03 -13.70 -2.61
CA PRO A 150 -27.90 -14.58 -3.77
C PRO A 150 -26.42 -14.83 -4.09
N LEU A 151 -26.12 -16.09 -4.43
CA LEU A 151 -24.75 -16.63 -4.60
C LEU A 151 -23.88 -15.82 -5.59
N TRP A 152 -24.50 -15.19 -6.60
CA TRP A 152 -23.79 -14.33 -7.55
C TRP A 152 -23.18 -13.07 -6.91
N VAL A 153 -23.81 -12.49 -5.88
CA VAL A 153 -23.28 -11.33 -5.15
C VAL A 153 -22.01 -11.73 -4.41
N GLU A 154 -22.02 -12.88 -3.76
CA GLU A 154 -20.87 -13.42 -3.04
C GLU A 154 -19.72 -13.71 -4.00
N MET A 155 -19.99 -14.30 -5.18
CA MET A 155 -18.97 -14.51 -6.21
C MET A 155 -18.33 -13.20 -6.70
N ILE A 156 -19.10 -12.13 -6.87
CA ILE A 156 -18.57 -10.81 -7.23
C ILE A 156 -17.64 -10.28 -6.13
N VAL A 157 -18.03 -10.42 -4.86
CA VAL A 157 -17.19 -10.01 -3.72
C VAL A 157 -15.89 -10.80 -3.69
N PHE A 158 -15.95 -12.13 -3.86
CA PHE A 158 -14.75 -12.99 -3.93
C PHE A 158 -13.83 -12.60 -5.09
N ALA A 159 -14.37 -12.41 -6.29
CA ALA A 159 -13.62 -11.97 -7.45
C ALA A 159 -12.93 -10.61 -7.20
N GLY A 160 -13.65 -9.66 -6.59
CA GLY A 160 -13.12 -8.36 -6.20
C GLY A 160 -11.95 -8.45 -5.22
N LEU A 161 -12.07 -9.30 -4.19
CA LEU A 161 -11.00 -9.52 -3.20
C LEU A 161 -9.75 -10.16 -3.82
N ILE A 162 -9.91 -11.14 -4.72
CA ILE A 162 -8.81 -11.76 -5.46
C ILE A 162 -8.09 -10.74 -6.34
N LEU A 163 -8.85 -9.91 -7.07
CA LEU A 163 -8.29 -8.84 -7.89
C LEU A 163 -7.52 -7.81 -7.04
N LEU A 164 -8.04 -7.46 -5.86
CA LEU A 164 -7.35 -6.59 -4.90
C LEU A 164 -6.03 -7.20 -4.43
N MET A 165 -6.00 -8.49 -4.10
CA MET A 165 -4.76 -9.19 -3.72
C MET A 165 -3.74 -9.18 -4.86
N ALA A 166 -4.17 -9.45 -6.10
CA ALA A 166 -3.31 -9.38 -7.27
C ALA A 166 -2.76 -7.96 -7.50
N PHE A 167 -3.60 -6.93 -7.29
CA PHE A 167 -3.19 -5.54 -7.36
C PHE A 167 -2.13 -5.19 -6.30
N PHE A 168 -2.33 -5.60 -5.04
CA PHE A 168 -1.36 -5.38 -3.96
C PHE A 168 -0.02 -6.07 -4.24
N ARG A 169 -0.06 -7.30 -4.76
CA ARG A 169 1.15 -8.03 -5.18
C ARG A 169 1.91 -7.28 -6.27
N LYS A 170 1.21 -6.82 -7.31
CA LYS A 170 1.83 -6.06 -8.42
C LYS A 170 2.42 -4.74 -7.94
N ARG A 171 1.74 -4.04 -7.02
CA ARG A 171 2.24 -2.78 -6.44
C ARG A 171 3.46 -2.99 -5.55
N ARG A 172 3.48 -4.06 -4.77
CA ARG A 172 4.64 -4.46 -3.99
C ARG A 172 5.86 -4.68 -4.89
N GLN A 173 5.72 -5.47 -5.95
CA GLN A 173 6.80 -5.73 -6.91
C GLN A 173 7.31 -4.44 -7.56
N ALA A 174 6.41 -3.51 -7.91
CA ALA A 174 6.83 -2.21 -8.45
C ALA A 174 7.64 -1.37 -7.44
N CYS A 175 7.33 -1.46 -6.14
CA CYS A 175 8.10 -0.78 -5.10
C CYS A 175 9.46 -1.45 -4.84
N GLU A 176 9.53 -2.78 -4.93
CA GLU A 176 10.79 -3.55 -4.85
C GLU A 176 11.75 -3.17 -6.00
N VAL A 177 11.27 -3.13 -7.24
CA VAL A 177 12.07 -2.68 -8.41
C VAL A 177 12.53 -1.22 -8.26
N LEU A 178 11.67 -0.35 -7.71
CA LEU A 178 12.06 1.03 -7.43
C LEU A 178 13.17 1.09 -6.39
N ARG A 179 13.05 0.34 -5.29
CA ARG A 179 14.05 0.26 -4.23
C ARG A 179 15.41 -0.20 -4.76
N GLU A 180 15.43 -1.26 -5.57
CA GLU A 180 16.67 -1.74 -6.21
C GLU A 180 17.34 -0.66 -7.06
N SER A 181 16.55 0.13 -7.79
CA SER A 181 17.08 1.26 -8.58
C SER A 181 17.62 2.44 -7.77
N PHE A 182 17.35 2.50 -6.46
CA PHE A 182 17.94 3.49 -5.55
C PHE A 182 19.21 2.96 -4.84
N MET A 183 19.45 1.65 -4.88
CA MET A 183 20.62 1.00 -4.24
C MET A 183 21.80 0.78 -5.21
N GLN A 184 21.52 0.79 -6.52
CA GLN A 184 22.52 0.78 -7.60
C GLN A 184 23.02 2.19 -7.90
#